data_AF-M7T219-F1
#
_entry.id   AF-M7T219-F1
#
_cell.length_a   1.000
_cell.length_b   1.000
_cell.length_c   1.000
_cell.angle_alpha   90.00
_cell.angle_beta   90.00
_cell.angle_gamma   90.00
#
_symmetry.space_group_name_H-M   'P 1'
#
loop_
_entity.id
_entity.type
_entity.pdbx_description
1 polymer ?
#
loop_
_entity_poly.entity_id
_entity_poly.type
_entity_poly.pdbx_seq_one_letter_code
_entity_poly.pdbx_strand_id
1 'polypeptide(L)'
;MSKASMEILEALITNHASDPDIYLSGAFLAALSSLSKPIVLKYQFPIFTKSVQPWRQATTSVLAILEATLPQLRILDIPPPTVQDIWEMVVTIANGVTNAECDGLPDKINIKDDEAFDITSFLKLHHLILPSLGAEVVPEKTRRAFAESLFRMSIIHAPAPAEHALVYGNSNGESEVIGLTDLYKPRRGRTIDPPPAKRENMCYVCLDELFSLVASYEEVSTPHITIQPPTPAFPPPGMLSASTYQPPPAPPSPARPPPPPSYYSTTTGEKEDTHTLHTRLARTAAPFLILRAALTLRAYAADQPLRGRMPQPLSQRRELGRVLERLVALRSEPDAIPDTPNVDSENRKHLLRLYPLVVRAAGVAGKAGDGDVAALLGAALVGVGGEFGV
;
A
#
# COMPACT_ATOMS: atom_id res chain seq x y z
N MET A 1 -16.44 -24.83 -10.67
CA MET A 1 -17.35 -24.42 -9.59
C MET A 1 -18.54 -23.69 -10.23
N SER A 2 -19.78 -24.07 -9.90
CA SER A 2 -20.98 -23.38 -10.39
C SER A 2 -21.28 -22.15 -9.52
N LYS A 3 -22.14 -21.23 -9.98
CA LYS A 3 -22.53 -20.03 -9.21
C LYS A 3 -23.24 -20.38 -7.91
N ALA A 4 -24.21 -21.31 -7.97
CA ALA A 4 -24.91 -21.78 -6.79
C ALA A 4 -23.95 -22.39 -5.74
N SER A 5 -22.91 -23.09 -6.19
CA SER A 5 -21.88 -23.60 -5.26
C SER A 5 -21.08 -22.48 -4.59
N MET A 6 -20.83 -21.35 -5.28
CA MET A 6 -20.16 -20.19 -4.69
C MET A 6 -21.04 -19.53 -3.62
N GLU A 7 -22.33 -19.37 -3.89
CA GLU A 7 -23.30 -18.80 -2.95
C GLU A 7 -23.49 -19.68 -1.71
N ILE A 8 -23.56 -21.00 -1.89
CA ILE A 8 -23.64 -21.95 -0.77
C ILE A 8 -22.35 -21.90 0.06
N LEU A 9 -21.18 -21.84 -0.60
CA LEU A 9 -19.90 -21.75 0.09
C LEU A 9 -19.78 -20.44 0.89
N GLU A 10 -20.22 -19.34 0.32
CA GLU A 10 -20.33 -18.04 1.00
C GLU A 10 -21.21 -18.14 2.25
N ALA A 11 -22.42 -18.66 2.12
CA ALA A 11 -23.35 -18.81 3.24
C ALA A 11 -22.77 -19.71 4.35
N LEU A 12 -22.13 -20.83 3.99
CA LEU A 12 -21.52 -21.72 4.97
C LEU A 12 -20.38 -21.04 5.72
N ILE A 13 -19.43 -20.39 5.03
CA ILE A 13 -18.29 -19.75 5.69
C ILE A 13 -18.74 -18.56 6.55
N THR A 14 -19.67 -17.74 6.05
CA THR A 14 -20.17 -16.56 6.80
C THR A 14 -20.93 -16.96 8.06
N ASN A 15 -21.78 -17.99 8.00
CA ASN A 15 -22.53 -18.49 9.16
C ASN A 15 -21.62 -19.07 10.26
N HIS A 16 -20.44 -19.57 9.89
CA HIS A 16 -19.47 -20.16 10.80
C HIS A 16 -18.26 -19.26 11.07
N ALA A 17 -18.31 -17.97 10.70
CA ALA A 17 -17.16 -17.07 10.78
C ALA A 17 -16.55 -16.92 12.19
N SER A 18 -17.37 -17.06 13.24
CA SER A 18 -16.93 -16.98 14.65
C SER A 18 -16.43 -18.32 15.22
N ASP A 19 -16.52 -19.41 14.45
CA ASP A 19 -16.07 -20.73 14.87
C ASP A 19 -14.56 -20.89 14.54
N PRO A 20 -13.67 -21.10 15.52
CA PRO A 20 -12.25 -21.29 15.24
C PRO A 20 -11.96 -22.52 14.36
N ASP A 21 -12.81 -23.55 14.37
CA ASP A 21 -12.56 -24.80 13.65
C ASP A 21 -12.50 -24.60 12.13
N ILE A 22 -13.25 -23.64 11.56
CA ILE A 22 -13.21 -23.40 10.11
C ILE A 22 -11.84 -22.90 9.63
N TYR A 23 -11.09 -22.24 10.52
CA TYR A 23 -9.74 -21.75 10.24
C TYR A 23 -8.71 -22.85 10.48
N LEU A 24 -8.83 -23.56 11.61
CA LEU A 24 -7.88 -24.60 12.03
C LEU A 24 -7.93 -25.85 11.13
N SER A 25 -9.11 -26.23 10.67
CA SER A 25 -9.30 -27.34 9.73
C SER A 25 -8.80 -27.05 8.31
N GLY A 26 -8.49 -25.78 8.00
CA GLY A 26 -8.13 -25.33 6.66
C GLY A 26 -9.34 -25.14 5.72
N ALA A 27 -10.57 -25.34 6.20
CA ALA A 27 -11.78 -25.18 5.39
C ALA A 27 -11.92 -23.76 4.82
N PHE A 28 -11.63 -22.75 5.63
CA PHE A 28 -11.65 -21.35 5.23
C PHE A 28 -10.63 -21.06 4.11
N LEU A 29 -9.38 -21.51 4.29
CA LEU A 29 -8.33 -21.33 3.28
C LEU A 29 -8.67 -22.06 1.97
N ALA A 30 -9.20 -23.28 2.05
CA ALA A 30 -9.64 -24.05 0.89
C ALA A 30 -10.80 -23.36 0.15
N ALA A 31 -11.73 -22.74 0.88
CA ALA A 31 -12.83 -21.95 0.32
C ALA A 31 -12.29 -20.74 -0.47
N LEU A 32 -11.42 -19.93 0.15
CA LEU A 32 -10.79 -18.78 -0.49
C LEU A 32 -9.96 -19.21 -1.72
N SER A 33 -9.17 -20.27 -1.60
CA SER A 33 -8.39 -20.83 -2.72
C SER A 33 -9.27 -21.29 -3.89
N SER A 34 -10.46 -21.83 -3.60
CA SER A 34 -11.36 -22.31 -4.64
C SER A 34 -12.08 -21.15 -5.33
N LEU A 35 -12.42 -20.09 -4.59
CA LEU A 35 -13.00 -18.86 -5.13
C LEU A 35 -11.97 -17.99 -5.86
N SER A 36 -10.70 -18.03 -5.47
CA SER A 36 -9.64 -17.24 -6.12
C SER A 36 -9.37 -17.70 -7.56
N LYS A 37 -9.53 -19.00 -7.87
CA LYS A 37 -9.29 -19.56 -9.22
C LYS A 37 -10.01 -18.81 -10.35
N PRO A 38 -11.35 -18.65 -10.33
CA PRO A 38 -12.03 -17.87 -11.35
C PRO A 38 -11.65 -16.38 -11.32
N ILE A 39 -11.37 -15.80 -10.15
CA ILE A 39 -10.97 -14.38 -10.03
C ILE A 39 -9.63 -14.14 -10.74
N VAL A 40 -8.62 -14.97 -10.46
CA VAL A 40 -7.27 -14.86 -11.04
C VAL A 40 -7.26 -15.16 -12.54
N LEU A 41 -7.98 -16.19 -12.97
CA LEU A 41 -8.03 -16.55 -14.39
C LEU A 41 -8.89 -15.59 -15.22
N LYS A 42 -9.96 -15.04 -14.62
CA LYS A 42 -10.91 -14.09 -15.23
C LYS A 42 -11.32 -14.50 -16.65
N TYR A 43 -10.71 -13.90 -17.67
CA TYR A 43 -11.01 -14.17 -19.09
C TYR A 43 -10.42 -15.50 -19.61
N GLN A 44 -9.39 -16.01 -18.96
CA GLN A 44 -8.81 -17.33 -19.21
C GLN A 44 -9.59 -18.45 -18.50
N PHE A 45 -10.61 -18.12 -17.70
CA PHE A 45 -11.42 -19.12 -17.03
C PHE A 45 -12.25 -19.90 -18.08
N PRO A 46 -12.21 -21.26 -18.09
CA PRO A 46 -12.79 -22.05 -19.18
C PRO A 46 -14.31 -21.88 -19.39
N ILE A 47 -15.02 -21.41 -18.37
CA ILE A 47 -16.48 -21.33 -18.39
C ILE A 47 -16.91 -19.90 -18.65
N PHE A 48 -17.49 -19.67 -19.84
CA PHE A 48 -18.12 -18.41 -20.21
C PHE A 48 -19.65 -18.55 -20.14
N THR A 49 -20.32 -17.66 -19.42
CA THR A 49 -21.79 -17.72 -19.28
C THR A 49 -22.48 -16.51 -19.91
N LYS A 50 -23.76 -16.64 -20.28
CA LYS A 50 -24.57 -15.50 -20.76
C LYS A 50 -25.07 -14.59 -19.62
N SER A 51 -25.03 -15.09 -18.39
CA SER A 51 -25.37 -14.34 -17.17
C SER A 51 -24.08 -13.91 -16.45
N VAL A 52 -24.14 -13.60 -15.15
CA VAL A 52 -22.99 -13.14 -14.35
C VAL A 52 -21.75 -14.02 -14.55
N GLN A 53 -20.60 -13.49 -14.95
CA GLN A 53 -19.44 -14.35 -15.16
C GLN A 53 -19.00 -15.02 -13.85
N PRO A 54 -18.46 -16.26 -13.88
CA PRO A 54 -18.05 -16.98 -12.68
C PRO A 54 -17.09 -16.19 -11.78
N TRP A 55 -16.19 -15.41 -12.39
CA TRP A 55 -15.23 -14.57 -11.67
C TRP A 55 -15.93 -13.42 -10.92
N ARG A 56 -16.99 -12.81 -11.47
CA ARG A 56 -17.78 -11.79 -10.77
C ARG A 56 -18.48 -12.36 -9.55
N GLN A 57 -19.13 -13.53 -9.72
CA GLN A 57 -19.78 -14.21 -8.61
C GLN A 57 -18.78 -14.56 -7.51
N ALA A 58 -17.63 -15.12 -7.90
CA ALA A 58 -16.58 -15.47 -6.94
C ALA A 58 -16.04 -14.23 -6.21
N THR A 59 -15.83 -13.11 -6.91
CA THR A 59 -15.41 -11.84 -6.28
C THR A 59 -16.44 -11.37 -5.26
N THR A 60 -17.73 -11.35 -5.62
CA THR A 60 -18.81 -10.97 -4.69
C THR A 60 -18.81 -11.86 -3.45
N SER A 61 -18.74 -13.18 -3.64
CA SER A 61 -18.74 -14.14 -2.53
C SER A 61 -17.52 -14.02 -1.63
N VAL A 62 -16.32 -13.80 -2.19
CA VAL A 62 -15.12 -13.55 -1.38
C VAL A 62 -15.26 -12.27 -0.57
N LEU A 63 -15.77 -11.20 -1.14
CA LEU A 63 -15.94 -9.94 -0.41
C LEU A 63 -16.85 -10.10 0.82
N ALA A 64 -17.97 -10.81 0.67
CA ALA A 64 -18.88 -11.11 1.78
C ALA A 64 -18.20 -12.02 2.84
N ILE A 65 -17.47 -13.05 2.40
CA ILE A 65 -16.70 -13.91 3.29
C ILE A 65 -15.67 -13.11 4.09
N LEU A 66 -14.85 -12.27 3.42
CA LEU A 66 -13.78 -11.52 4.08
C LEU A 66 -14.34 -10.45 5.03
N GLU A 67 -15.45 -9.82 4.68
CA GLU A 67 -16.15 -8.87 5.56
C GLU A 67 -16.59 -9.52 6.87
N ALA A 68 -17.05 -10.78 6.83
CA ALA A 68 -17.45 -11.52 8.03
C ALA A 68 -16.27 -12.11 8.83
N THR A 69 -15.16 -12.47 8.16
CA THR A 69 -14.10 -13.31 8.76
C THR A 69 -12.84 -12.53 9.15
N LEU A 70 -12.46 -11.46 8.46
CA LEU A 70 -11.25 -10.69 8.81
C LEU A 70 -11.28 -10.10 10.23
N PRO A 71 -12.41 -9.58 10.77
CA PRO A 71 -12.48 -9.16 12.16
C PRO A 71 -12.21 -10.29 13.16
N GLN A 72 -12.60 -11.52 12.81
CA GLN A 72 -12.49 -12.70 13.66
C GLN A 72 -11.04 -13.17 13.80
N LEU A 73 -10.19 -12.95 12.79
CA LEU A 73 -8.75 -13.25 12.87
C LEU A 73 -8.01 -12.48 13.97
N ARG A 74 -8.59 -11.38 14.46
CA ARG A 74 -8.05 -10.58 15.57
C ARG A 74 -8.60 -11.00 16.94
N ILE A 75 -9.72 -11.73 16.96
CA ILE A 75 -10.47 -12.10 18.17
C ILE A 75 -10.15 -13.54 18.55
N LEU A 76 -10.13 -14.42 17.57
CA LEU A 76 -9.88 -15.84 17.73
C LEU A 76 -8.38 -16.11 17.88
N ASP A 77 -8.03 -17.06 18.73
CA ASP A 77 -6.65 -17.53 18.92
C ASP A 77 -6.24 -18.49 17.80
N ILE A 78 -6.06 -17.94 16.60
CA ILE A 78 -5.64 -18.70 15.41
C ILE A 78 -4.12 -18.72 15.33
N PRO A 79 -3.48 -19.90 15.13
CA PRO A 79 -2.04 -20.01 15.01
C PRO A 79 -1.46 -19.07 13.94
N PRO A 80 -0.34 -18.38 14.21
CA PRO A 80 0.29 -17.45 13.26
C PRO A 80 0.52 -18.03 11.85
N PRO A 81 0.96 -19.30 11.68
CA PRO A 81 1.15 -19.87 10.33
C PRO A 81 -0.15 -19.90 9.52
N THR A 82 -1.27 -20.24 10.16
CA THR A 82 -2.59 -20.27 9.51
C THR A 82 -3.04 -18.85 9.11
N VAL A 83 -2.81 -17.86 9.97
CA VAL A 83 -3.09 -16.44 9.66
C VAL A 83 -2.24 -15.98 8.48
N GLN A 84 -0.97 -16.36 8.42
CA GLN A 84 -0.06 -16.04 7.32
C GLN A 84 -0.55 -16.61 5.97
N ASP A 85 -0.91 -17.89 5.94
CA ASP A 85 -1.44 -18.55 4.74
C ASP A 85 -2.75 -17.89 4.25
N ILE A 86 -3.61 -17.49 5.18
CA ILE A 86 -4.83 -16.74 4.89
C ILE A 86 -4.49 -15.41 4.22
N TRP A 87 -3.56 -14.63 4.78
CA TRP A 87 -3.16 -13.34 4.21
C TRP A 87 -2.52 -13.47 2.84
N GLU A 88 -1.73 -14.52 2.59
CA GLU A 88 -1.20 -14.84 1.27
C GLU A 88 -2.33 -15.07 0.24
N MET A 89 -3.37 -15.80 0.63
CA MET A 89 -4.54 -16.01 -0.22
C MET A 89 -5.36 -14.72 -0.43
N VAL A 90 -5.54 -13.90 0.61
CA VAL A 90 -6.22 -12.61 0.52
C VAL A 90 -5.51 -11.68 -0.47
N VAL A 91 -4.17 -11.58 -0.41
CA VAL A 91 -3.39 -10.80 -1.37
C VAL A 91 -3.46 -11.41 -2.77
N THR A 92 -3.46 -12.75 -2.89
CA THR A 92 -3.66 -13.42 -4.20
C THR A 92 -5.00 -13.03 -4.83
N ILE A 93 -6.07 -12.94 -4.03
CA ILE A 93 -7.38 -12.51 -4.51
C ILE A 93 -7.37 -11.03 -4.89
N ALA A 94 -6.78 -10.16 -4.07
CA ALA A 94 -6.65 -8.73 -4.39
C ALA A 94 -5.93 -8.51 -5.74
N ASN A 95 -4.83 -9.22 -5.95
CA ASN A 95 -4.07 -9.20 -7.20
C ASN A 95 -4.89 -9.75 -8.38
N GLY A 96 -5.73 -10.76 -8.16
CA GLY A 96 -6.63 -11.29 -9.18
C GLY A 96 -7.77 -10.33 -9.57
N VAL A 97 -8.27 -9.53 -8.63
CA VAL A 97 -9.30 -8.51 -8.90
C VAL A 97 -8.72 -7.40 -9.79
N THR A 98 -7.53 -6.91 -9.48
CA THR A 98 -6.90 -5.83 -10.26
C THR A 98 -6.40 -6.30 -11.63
N ASN A 99 -5.88 -7.53 -11.72
CA ASN A 99 -5.28 -8.06 -12.95
C ASN A 99 -6.32 -8.63 -13.94
N ALA A 100 -6.02 -8.52 -15.23
CA ALA A 100 -6.73 -9.24 -16.30
C ALA A 100 -5.86 -9.33 -17.56
N GLU A 101 -5.76 -10.52 -18.15
CA GLU A 101 -5.19 -10.70 -19.48
C GLU A 101 -6.24 -10.30 -20.54
N CYS A 102 -6.00 -9.19 -21.22
CA CYS A 102 -6.96 -8.61 -22.16
C CYS A 102 -6.59 -8.85 -23.63
N ASP A 103 -5.52 -9.57 -23.93
CA ASP A 103 -5.09 -9.87 -25.29
C ASP A 103 -5.86 -11.04 -25.93
N GLY A 104 -6.20 -10.87 -27.22
CA GLY A 104 -6.96 -11.86 -27.98
C GLY A 104 -8.40 -12.08 -27.52
N LEU A 105 -8.98 -11.15 -26.76
CA LEU A 105 -10.35 -11.28 -26.26
C LEU A 105 -11.41 -11.19 -27.39
N PRO A 106 -12.46 -12.01 -27.35
CA PRO A 106 -13.60 -11.89 -28.27
C PRO A 106 -14.37 -10.56 -28.10
N ASP A 107 -14.89 -10.00 -29.20
CA ASP A 107 -15.60 -8.70 -29.25
C ASP A 107 -16.82 -8.58 -28.31
N LYS A 108 -17.40 -9.70 -27.90
CA LYS A 108 -18.54 -9.76 -26.97
C LYS A 108 -18.19 -9.35 -25.54
N ILE A 109 -16.89 -9.26 -25.18
CA ILE A 109 -16.46 -8.94 -23.81
C ILE A 109 -16.47 -7.42 -23.62
N ASN A 110 -17.26 -6.96 -22.65
CA ASN A 110 -17.30 -5.55 -22.29
C ASN A 110 -16.26 -5.25 -21.20
N ILE A 111 -15.01 -5.03 -21.62
CA ILE A 111 -13.88 -4.72 -20.72
C ILE A 111 -14.19 -3.51 -19.83
N LYS A 112 -14.92 -2.50 -20.33
CA LYS A 112 -15.23 -1.29 -19.54
C LYS A 112 -16.16 -1.60 -18.37
N ASP A 113 -17.20 -2.40 -18.60
CA ASP A 113 -18.13 -2.81 -17.53
C ASP A 113 -17.44 -3.75 -16.53
N ASP A 114 -16.63 -4.69 -17.04
CA ASP A 114 -15.83 -5.59 -16.20
C ASP A 114 -14.84 -4.82 -15.32
N GLU A 115 -14.18 -3.81 -15.91
CA GLU A 115 -13.25 -2.94 -15.21
C GLU A 115 -13.95 -2.14 -14.10
N ALA A 116 -15.11 -1.55 -14.37
CA ALA A 116 -15.87 -0.80 -13.36
C ALA A 116 -16.30 -1.67 -12.18
N PHE A 117 -16.71 -2.91 -12.44
CA PHE A 117 -17.03 -3.88 -11.39
C PHE A 117 -15.79 -4.21 -10.54
N ASP A 118 -14.65 -4.48 -11.18
CA ASP A 118 -13.41 -4.78 -10.48
C ASP A 118 -12.89 -3.59 -9.68
N ILE A 119 -13.00 -2.36 -10.18
CA ILE A 119 -12.62 -1.15 -9.42
C ILE A 119 -13.44 -1.06 -8.14
N THR A 120 -14.76 -1.22 -8.25
CA THR A 120 -15.65 -1.19 -7.08
C THR A 120 -15.30 -2.31 -6.09
N SER A 121 -15.05 -3.50 -6.61
CA SER A 121 -14.68 -4.67 -5.81
C SER A 121 -13.32 -4.51 -5.12
N PHE A 122 -12.33 -3.97 -5.83
CA PHE A 122 -11.00 -3.69 -5.31
C PHE A 122 -11.07 -2.64 -4.21
N LEU A 123 -11.79 -1.53 -4.39
CA LEU A 123 -11.92 -0.50 -3.35
C LEU A 123 -12.63 -1.01 -2.09
N LYS A 124 -13.61 -1.91 -2.24
CA LYS A 124 -14.23 -2.59 -1.09
C LYS A 124 -13.24 -3.52 -0.39
N LEU A 125 -12.54 -4.38 -1.15
CA LEU A 125 -11.52 -5.28 -0.61
C LEU A 125 -10.42 -4.50 0.11
N HIS A 126 -9.97 -3.42 -0.50
CA HIS A 126 -8.96 -2.51 -0.01
C HIS A 126 -9.29 -1.98 1.39
N HIS A 127 -10.51 -1.48 1.59
CA HIS A 127 -10.99 -1.03 2.90
C HIS A 127 -10.98 -2.14 3.96
N LEU A 128 -11.27 -3.39 3.56
CA LEU A 128 -11.28 -4.53 4.47
C LEU A 128 -9.86 -4.95 4.88
N ILE A 129 -8.88 -4.90 3.95
CA ILE A 129 -7.56 -5.48 4.16
C ILE A 129 -6.55 -4.50 4.78
N LEU A 130 -6.56 -3.22 4.39
CA LEU A 130 -5.53 -2.27 4.82
C LEU A 130 -5.38 -2.13 6.33
N PRO A 131 -6.47 -2.11 7.14
CA PRO A 131 -6.33 -1.96 8.59
C PRO A 131 -5.50 -3.05 9.26
N SER A 132 -5.31 -4.21 8.61
CA SER A 132 -4.58 -5.37 9.16
C SER A 132 -3.37 -5.78 8.32
N LEU A 133 -3.27 -5.39 7.05
CA LEU A 133 -2.23 -5.88 6.14
C LEU A 133 -0.81 -5.52 6.63
N GLY A 134 -0.70 -4.43 7.38
CA GLY A 134 0.54 -3.97 8.01
C GLY A 134 1.00 -4.79 9.20
N ALA A 135 0.16 -5.68 9.77
CA ALA A 135 0.42 -6.36 11.05
C ALA A 135 1.68 -7.23 11.03
N GLU A 136 2.36 -7.37 12.16
CA GLU A 136 3.61 -8.13 12.26
C GLU A 136 3.41 -9.60 11.88
N VAL A 137 2.24 -10.16 12.19
CA VAL A 137 1.87 -11.53 11.79
C VAL A 137 1.85 -11.71 10.27
N VAL A 138 1.60 -10.66 9.49
CA VAL A 138 1.61 -10.72 8.02
C VAL A 138 3.06 -10.77 7.54
N PRO A 139 3.45 -11.71 6.66
CA PRO A 139 4.83 -11.78 6.18
C PRO A 139 5.19 -10.59 5.29
N GLU A 140 6.46 -10.15 5.33
CA GLU A 140 6.95 -9.09 4.45
C GLU A 140 6.76 -9.44 2.97
N LYS A 141 7.02 -10.69 2.58
CA LYS A 141 6.77 -11.18 1.22
C LYS A 141 5.33 -10.94 0.75
N THR A 142 4.36 -11.04 1.67
CA THR A 142 2.94 -10.88 1.38
C THR A 142 2.58 -9.41 1.18
N ARG A 143 3.06 -8.53 2.07
CA ARG A 143 2.95 -7.06 1.88
C ARG A 143 3.62 -6.61 0.58
N ARG A 144 4.80 -7.14 0.28
CA ARG A 144 5.56 -6.84 -0.93
C ARG A 144 4.80 -7.28 -2.18
N ALA A 145 4.24 -8.50 -2.19
CA ALA A 145 3.45 -9.00 -3.32
C ALA A 145 2.23 -8.12 -3.62
N PHE A 146 1.59 -7.57 -2.59
CA PHE A 146 0.49 -6.61 -2.76
C PHE A 146 0.98 -5.30 -3.40
N ALA A 147 2.01 -4.66 -2.82
CA ALA A 147 2.57 -3.41 -3.34
C ALA A 147 3.14 -3.55 -4.77
N GLU A 148 3.80 -4.68 -5.05
CA GLU A 148 4.32 -5.00 -6.38
C GLU A 148 3.20 -5.16 -7.41
N SER A 149 2.07 -5.78 -7.03
CA SER A 149 0.92 -5.92 -7.91
C SER A 149 0.32 -4.56 -8.26
N LEU A 150 0.13 -3.68 -7.26
CA LEU A 150 -0.33 -2.31 -7.51
C LEU A 150 0.61 -1.58 -8.47
N PHE A 151 1.91 -1.72 -8.29
CA PHE A 151 2.90 -1.18 -9.22
C PHE A 151 2.75 -1.69 -10.64
N ARG A 152 2.77 -3.01 -10.83
CA ARG A 152 2.66 -3.60 -12.17
C ARG A 152 1.35 -3.19 -12.84
N MET A 153 0.25 -3.16 -12.09
CA MET A 153 -1.06 -2.79 -12.61
C MET A 153 -1.23 -1.29 -12.83
N SER A 154 -0.44 -0.44 -12.17
CA SER A 154 -0.46 1.02 -12.37
C SER A 154 0.17 1.49 -13.69
N ILE A 155 0.81 0.60 -14.45
CA ILE A 155 1.50 0.93 -15.70
C ILE A 155 0.46 1.07 -16.82
N ILE A 156 0.26 2.30 -17.29
CA ILE A 156 -0.72 2.62 -18.34
C ILE A 156 -0.13 2.34 -19.72
N HIS A 157 1.12 2.74 -19.96
CA HIS A 157 1.79 2.53 -21.24
C HIS A 157 2.95 1.56 -21.07
N ALA A 158 3.05 0.59 -21.99
CA ALA A 158 4.09 -0.43 -21.94
C ALA A 158 5.51 0.19 -21.84
N PRO A 159 6.33 -0.20 -20.85
CA PRO A 159 7.69 0.30 -20.69
C PRO A 159 8.55 -0.01 -21.92
N ALA A 160 9.67 0.71 -22.07
CA ALA A 160 10.62 0.36 -23.13
C ALA A 160 11.24 -1.04 -22.87
N PRO A 161 11.67 -1.79 -23.89
CA PRO A 161 12.29 -3.11 -23.69
C PRO A 161 13.49 -3.09 -22.73
N ALA A 162 14.27 -2.01 -22.74
CA ALA A 162 15.41 -1.81 -21.83
C ALA A 162 14.99 -1.65 -20.36
N GLU A 163 13.71 -1.36 -20.09
CA GLU A 163 13.14 -1.18 -18.75
C GLU A 163 12.38 -2.43 -18.31
N HIS A 164 12.24 -3.45 -19.16
CA HIS A 164 11.49 -4.67 -18.85
C HIS A 164 12.04 -5.37 -17.60
N ALA A 165 13.37 -5.49 -17.48
CA ALA A 165 14.02 -6.08 -16.32
C ALA A 165 13.78 -5.28 -15.01
N LEU A 166 13.62 -3.95 -15.11
CA LEU A 166 13.31 -3.10 -13.95
C LEU A 166 11.89 -3.31 -13.43
N VAL A 167 10.96 -3.67 -14.33
CA VAL A 167 9.53 -3.82 -14.01
C VAL A 167 9.18 -5.26 -13.63
N TYR A 168 9.70 -6.23 -14.38
CA TYR A 168 9.27 -7.63 -14.27
C TYR A 168 10.32 -8.54 -13.64
N GLY A 169 11.52 -8.02 -13.35
CA GLY A 169 12.66 -8.77 -12.86
C GLY A 169 13.32 -9.63 -13.96
N ASN A 170 14.45 -10.24 -13.60
CA ASN A 170 15.05 -11.32 -14.39
C ASN A 170 14.45 -12.65 -13.91
N SER A 171 14.30 -13.62 -14.80
CA SER A 171 13.66 -14.94 -14.54
C SER A 171 14.34 -15.81 -13.47
N ASN A 172 15.33 -15.30 -12.74
CA ASN A 172 16.26 -16.05 -11.90
C ASN A 172 15.94 -15.97 -10.39
N GLY A 173 14.74 -15.52 -10.00
CA GLY A 173 14.21 -15.73 -8.64
C GLY A 173 14.80 -14.88 -7.51
N GLU A 174 15.89 -14.15 -7.72
CA GLU A 174 16.41 -13.20 -6.73
C GLU A 174 15.74 -11.83 -6.93
N SER A 175 14.64 -11.62 -6.22
CA SER A 175 13.93 -10.33 -6.11
C SER A 175 14.68 -9.38 -5.15
N GLU A 176 16.01 -9.28 -5.28
CA GLU A 176 16.81 -8.41 -4.43
C GLU A 176 17.01 -7.06 -5.13
N VAL A 177 16.35 -6.05 -4.55
CA VAL A 177 16.46 -4.63 -4.87
C VAL A 177 15.90 -4.29 -6.25
N ILE A 178 14.72 -3.65 -6.25
CA ILE A 178 14.29 -2.81 -7.37
C ILE A 178 15.50 -1.99 -7.79
N GLY A 179 16.02 -2.17 -9.01
CA GLY A 179 17.28 -1.58 -9.48
C GLY A 179 17.24 -0.06 -9.57
N LEU A 180 17.08 0.63 -8.42
CA LEU A 180 16.98 2.08 -8.31
C LEU A 180 18.24 2.74 -8.84
N THR A 181 19.38 2.06 -8.82
CA THR A 181 20.63 2.56 -9.41
C THR A 181 20.55 2.65 -10.93
N ASP A 182 19.92 1.66 -11.58
CA ASP A 182 19.69 1.67 -13.03
C ASP A 182 18.62 2.68 -13.45
N LEU A 183 17.75 3.06 -12.51
CA LEU A 183 16.74 4.10 -12.66
C LEU A 183 17.31 5.48 -12.98
N TYR A 184 18.59 5.73 -12.69
CA TYR A 184 19.21 7.02 -13.01
C TYR A 184 20.02 6.98 -14.30
N LYS A 185 20.31 5.80 -14.86
CA LYS A 185 21.05 5.66 -16.12
C LYS A 185 20.21 6.14 -17.29
N PRO A 186 20.68 7.08 -18.13
CA PRO A 186 19.93 7.51 -19.31
C PRO A 186 19.51 6.32 -20.17
N ARG A 187 18.26 6.32 -20.66
CA ARG A 187 17.79 5.35 -21.66
C ARG A 187 17.75 5.97 -23.05
N ARG A 188 17.80 5.14 -24.08
CA ARG A 188 17.52 5.56 -25.46
C ARG A 188 16.04 5.92 -25.60
N GLY A 189 15.77 7.04 -26.26
CA GLY A 189 14.42 7.45 -26.62
C GLY A 189 13.81 6.53 -27.68
N ARG A 190 12.47 6.46 -27.73
CA ARG A 190 11.71 5.79 -28.78
C ARG A 190 10.74 6.78 -29.45
N THR A 191 10.48 6.56 -30.73
CA THR A 191 9.47 7.27 -31.52
C THR A 191 8.14 6.53 -31.60
N ILE A 192 8.09 5.30 -31.08
CA ILE A 192 6.86 4.51 -31.00
C ILE A 192 6.03 5.01 -29.83
N ASP A 193 4.76 5.29 -30.11
CA ASP A 193 3.75 5.62 -29.11
C ASP A 193 3.04 4.33 -28.68
N PRO A 194 3.39 3.73 -27.53
CA PRO A 194 2.61 2.60 -27.02
C PRO A 194 1.16 3.03 -26.80
N PRO A 195 0.18 2.18 -27.14
CA PRO A 195 -1.20 2.43 -26.75
C PRO A 195 -1.35 2.30 -25.22
N PRO A 196 -2.34 2.98 -24.62
CA PRO A 196 -2.69 2.76 -23.23
C PRO A 196 -3.21 1.34 -23.01
N ALA A 197 -3.07 0.83 -21.79
CA ALA A 197 -3.62 -0.44 -21.35
C ALA A 197 -5.14 -0.47 -21.56
N LYS A 198 -5.67 -1.65 -21.90
CA LYS A 198 -7.13 -1.85 -22.12
C LYS A 198 -7.97 -1.53 -20.88
N ARG A 199 -7.37 -1.63 -19.69
CA ARG A 199 -7.95 -1.30 -18.38
C ARG A 199 -7.30 -0.06 -17.77
N GLU A 200 -7.35 1.05 -18.50
CA GLU A 200 -6.71 2.32 -18.14
C GLU A 200 -7.19 2.87 -16.79
N ASN A 201 -8.49 2.74 -16.45
CA ASN A 201 -9.01 3.29 -15.19
C ASN A 201 -8.46 2.52 -13.98
N MET A 202 -8.37 1.19 -14.07
CA MET A 202 -7.76 0.37 -13.03
C MET A 202 -6.27 0.73 -12.84
N CYS A 203 -5.55 1.08 -13.91
CA CYS A 203 -4.18 1.56 -13.79
C CYS A 203 -4.08 2.85 -12.97
N TYR A 204 -4.97 3.81 -13.18
CA TYR A 204 -5.01 5.04 -12.37
C TYR A 204 -5.40 4.76 -10.92
N VAL A 205 -6.35 3.85 -10.66
CA VAL A 205 -6.70 3.44 -9.29
C VAL A 205 -5.50 2.82 -8.57
N CYS A 206 -4.77 1.92 -9.22
CA CYS A 206 -3.57 1.31 -8.64
C CYS A 206 -2.43 2.34 -8.44
N LEU A 207 -2.29 3.31 -9.35
CA LEU A 207 -1.35 4.41 -9.19
C LEU A 207 -1.69 5.25 -7.96
N ASP A 208 -2.95 5.66 -7.84
CA ASP A 208 -3.44 6.45 -6.73
C ASP A 208 -3.29 5.72 -5.40
N GLU A 209 -3.49 4.40 -5.39
CA GLU A 209 -3.30 3.59 -4.19
C GLU A 209 -1.83 3.50 -3.76
N LEU A 210 -0.89 3.39 -4.70
CA LEU A 210 0.54 3.48 -4.35
C LEU A 210 0.91 4.80 -3.67
N PHE A 211 0.33 5.91 -4.13
CA PHE A 211 0.52 7.21 -3.47
C PHE A 211 -0.12 7.24 -2.07
N SER A 212 -1.32 6.68 -1.93
CA SER A 212 -2.05 6.56 -0.66
C SER A 212 -1.26 5.76 0.39
N LEU A 213 -0.72 4.59 0.02
CA LEU A 213 0.06 3.75 0.92
C LEU A 213 1.33 4.42 1.44
N VAL A 214 1.94 5.33 0.68
CA VAL A 214 3.19 6.00 1.04
C VAL A 214 2.95 7.36 1.71
N ALA A 215 1.72 7.88 1.66
CA ALA A 215 1.38 9.15 2.29
C ALA A 215 1.59 9.10 3.81
N SER A 216 1.91 10.24 4.43
CA SER A 216 2.02 10.36 5.88
C SER A 216 0.72 9.95 6.55
N TYR A 217 0.81 9.21 7.64
CA TYR A 217 -0.37 8.87 8.43
C TYR A 217 -0.96 10.12 9.06
N GLU A 218 -2.19 10.48 8.68
CA GLU A 218 -2.97 11.47 9.39
C GLU A 218 -3.81 10.75 10.45
N GLU A 219 -3.40 10.84 11.72
CA GLU A 219 -4.29 10.47 12.82
C GLU A 219 -5.53 11.36 12.73
N VAL A 220 -6.69 10.75 12.44
CA VAL A 220 -7.97 11.42 12.68
C VAL A 220 -8.01 11.72 14.17
N SER A 221 -7.69 12.96 14.53
CA SER A 221 -7.63 13.42 15.91
C SER A 221 -8.98 13.15 16.57
N THR A 222 -9.08 12.05 17.31
CA THR A 222 -10.16 11.89 18.27
C THR A 222 -9.83 12.85 19.41
N PRO A 223 -10.72 13.79 19.76
CA PRO A 223 -10.42 14.76 20.81
C PRO A 223 -10.23 14.01 22.13
N HIS A 224 -8.99 13.98 22.61
CA HIS A 224 -8.64 13.41 23.91
C HIS A 224 -9.20 14.34 24.99
N ILE A 225 -10.39 14.03 25.51
CA ILE A 225 -10.98 14.76 26.63
C ILE A 225 -10.23 14.33 27.90
N THR A 226 -9.20 15.09 28.26
CA THR A 226 -8.59 15.02 29.59
C THR A 226 -9.58 15.52 30.62
N ILE A 227 -10.27 14.61 31.32
CA ILE A 227 -11.04 14.95 32.51
C ILE A 227 -10.02 15.27 33.61
N GLN A 228 -9.82 16.56 33.89
CA GLN A 228 -9.07 16.96 35.06
C GLN A 228 -9.83 16.52 36.32
N PRO A 229 -9.18 15.83 37.28
CA PRO A 229 -9.81 15.56 38.56
C PRO A 229 -10.12 16.89 39.28
N PRO A 230 -11.24 16.96 40.03
CA PRO A 230 -11.64 18.19 40.70
C PRO A 230 -10.57 18.64 41.69
N THR A 231 -10.23 19.93 41.62
CA THR A 231 -9.28 20.61 42.50
C THR A 231 -9.58 20.30 43.98
N PRO A 232 -8.61 19.81 44.76
CA PRO A 232 -8.84 19.54 46.18
C PRO A 232 -9.21 20.83 46.92
N ALA A 233 -10.24 20.75 47.77
CA ALA A 233 -10.77 21.88 48.52
C ALA A 233 -9.70 22.49 49.45
N PHE A 234 -9.69 23.82 49.54
CA PHE A 234 -8.85 24.55 50.48
C PHE A 234 -9.10 24.09 51.93
N PRO A 235 -8.05 23.91 52.75
CA PRO A 235 -8.23 23.65 54.17
C PRO A 235 -8.82 24.89 54.88
N PRO A 236 -9.73 24.70 55.85
CA PRO A 236 -10.36 25.79 56.57
C PRO A 236 -9.34 26.57 57.43
N PRO A 237 -9.54 27.88 57.63
CA PRO A 237 -8.61 28.71 58.36
C PRO A 237 -8.82 28.54 59.87
N GLY A 238 -7.83 27.93 60.54
CA GLY A 238 -7.74 27.97 62.01
C GLY A 238 -7.31 26.69 62.68
N MET A 239 -6.05 26.28 62.51
CA MET A 239 -5.32 25.55 63.55
C MET A 239 -3.87 26.03 63.57
N LEU A 240 -3.61 26.99 64.46
CA LEU A 240 -2.27 27.35 64.88
C LEU A 240 -1.73 26.26 65.81
N SER A 241 -0.44 25.97 65.63
CA SER A 241 0.51 25.42 66.60
C SER A 241 0.18 24.05 67.23
N ALA A 242 0.90 23.01 66.79
CA ALA A 242 1.36 21.97 67.70
C ALA A 242 2.80 21.57 67.33
N SER A 243 3.60 21.49 68.38
CA SER A 243 5.05 21.42 68.40
C SER A 243 5.62 20.08 67.91
N THR A 244 6.83 20.20 67.37
CA THR A 244 7.85 19.20 67.09
C THR A 244 7.86 18.02 68.08
N TYR A 245 7.66 16.80 67.57
CA TYR A 245 8.21 15.60 68.20
C TYR A 245 8.64 14.62 67.11
N GLN A 246 9.96 14.43 66.99
CA GLN A 246 10.60 13.55 66.01
C GLN A 246 11.15 12.34 66.79
N PRO A 247 10.60 11.13 66.62
CA PRO A 247 11.10 9.95 67.31
C PRO A 247 12.44 9.46 66.70
N PRO A 248 13.29 8.78 67.49
CA PRO A 248 14.67 8.46 67.12
C PRO A 248 14.77 7.41 65.99
N PRO A 249 15.89 7.38 65.24
CA PRO A 249 16.07 6.45 64.14
C PRO A 249 16.25 5.00 64.64
N ALA A 250 15.51 4.08 64.02
CA ALA A 250 15.65 2.64 64.23
C ALA A 250 16.98 2.12 63.65
N PRO A 251 17.56 1.03 64.22
CA PRO A 251 18.83 0.46 63.76
C PRO A 251 18.71 -0.18 62.35
N PRO A 252 19.82 -0.30 61.61
CA PRO A 252 19.81 -0.82 60.24
C PRO A 252 19.51 -2.32 60.21
N SER A 253 18.42 -2.70 59.55
CA SER A 253 18.15 -4.09 59.15
C SER A 253 19.11 -4.55 58.06
N PRO A 254 19.53 -5.83 58.05
CA PRO A 254 20.49 -6.36 57.09
C PRO A 254 19.93 -6.35 55.67
N ALA A 255 20.82 -6.09 54.71
CA ALA A 255 20.54 -5.98 53.28
C ALA A 255 19.72 -7.16 52.74
N ARG A 256 18.56 -6.85 52.16
CA ARG A 256 17.76 -7.80 51.36
C ARG A 256 18.53 -8.07 50.06
N PRO A 257 18.76 -9.34 49.67
CA PRO A 257 19.38 -9.63 48.39
C PRO A 257 18.48 -9.13 47.24
N PRO A 258 19.06 -8.72 46.10
CA PRO A 258 18.30 -8.25 44.96
C PRO A 258 17.37 -9.37 44.45
N PRO A 259 16.14 -9.04 44.03
CA PRO A 259 15.28 -10.03 43.40
C PRO A 259 15.94 -10.54 42.11
N PRO A 260 15.78 -11.83 41.78
CA PRO A 260 16.30 -12.38 40.52
C PRO A 260 15.67 -11.65 39.33
N PRO A 261 16.38 -11.51 38.20
CA PRO A 261 15.81 -10.92 36.99
C PRO A 261 14.57 -11.71 36.58
N SER A 262 13.44 -11.02 36.54
CA SER A 262 12.19 -11.58 36.04
C SER A 262 12.32 -11.79 34.53
N TYR A 263 12.63 -13.01 34.12
CA TYR A 263 12.56 -13.47 32.73
C TYR A 263 11.12 -13.81 32.31
N TYR A 264 10.16 -12.98 32.72
CA TYR A 264 8.80 -13.06 32.21
C TYR A 264 8.59 -11.87 31.28
N SER A 265 8.88 -12.09 30.00
CA SER A 265 8.24 -11.33 28.94
C SER A 265 6.74 -11.52 29.11
N THR A 266 6.08 -10.53 29.70
CA THR A 266 4.64 -10.37 29.59
C THR A 266 4.33 -9.99 28.15
N THR A 267 4.16 -10.98 27.28
CA THR A 267 3.38 -10.83 26.04
C THR A 267 1.90 -10.76 26.42
N THR A 268 1.51 -9.68 27.08
CA THR A 268 0.14 -9.18 26.98
C THR A 268 -0.03 -8.67 25.57
N GLY A 269 -1.01 -9.18 24.82
CA GLY A 269 -1.30 -8.78 23.44
C GLY A 269 -1.64 -7.30 23.34
N GLU A 270 -0.62 -6.45 23.26
CA GLU A 270 -0.76 -5.05 22.91
C GLU A 270 -1.24 -5.01 21.46
N LYS A 271 -2.42 -4.45 21.24
CA LYS A 271 -2.91 -4.18 19.90
C LYS A 271 -1.88 -3.28 19.23
N GLU A 272 -1.26 -3.78 18.16
CA GLU A 272 -0.30 -3.00 17.38
C GLU A 272 -0.93 -1.67 16.97
N ASP A 273 -0.18 -0.59 17.21
CA ASP A 273 -0.60 0.76 16.88
C ASP A 273 -0.81 0.91 15.36
N THR A 274 -1.92 1.54 14.97
CA THR A 274 -2.32 1.71 13.57
C THR A 274 -1.30 2.50 12.75
N HIS A 275 -0.61 3.45 13.38
CA HIS A 275 0.50 4.18 12.74
C HIS A 275 1.66 3.24 12.39
N THR A 276 2.00 2.32 13.30
CA THR A 276 3.05 1.32 13.06
C THR A 276 2.68 0.38 11.91
N LEU A 277 1.42 -0.06 11.83
CA LEU A 277 0.91 -0.87 10.72
C LEU A 277 1.06 -0.14 9.38
N HIS A 278 0.65 1.13 9.34
CA HIS A 278 0.77 1.99 8.16
C HIS A 278 2.23 2.17 7.74
N THR A 279 3.10 2.48 8.70
CA THR A 279 4.54 2.69 8.45
C THR A 279 5.18 1.49 7.76
N ARG A 280 4.84 0.25 8.17
CA ARG A 280 5.35 -0.96 7.51
C ARG A 280 4.86 -1.10 6.07
N LEU A 281 3.61 -0.77 5.81
CA LEU A 281 3.05 -0.76 4.44
C LEU A 281 3.70 0.31 3.58
N ALA A 282 3.82 1.54 4.11
CA ALA A 282 4.45 2.66 3.43
C ALA A 282 5.89 2.34 3.05
N ARG A 283 6.68 1.78 3.98
CA ARG A 283 8.05 1.33 3.74
C ARG A 283 8.15 0.24 2.67
N THR A 284 7.17 -0.66 2.64
CA THR A 284 7.12 -1.73 1.62
C THR A 284 6.75 -1.17 0.24
N ALA A 285 5.84 -0.19 0.17
CA ALA A 285 5.32 0.38 -1.07
C ALA A 285 6.22 1.46 -1.68
N ALA A 286 6.99 2.20 -0.87
CA ALA A 286 7.75 3.36 -1.32
C ALA A 286 8.75 3.06 -2.47
N PRO A 287 9.51 1.94 -2.47
CA PRO A 287 10.38 1.60 -3.58
C PRO A 287 9.62 1.43 -4.91
N PHE A 288 8.42 0.85 -4.85
CA PHE A 288 7.55 0.65 -6.01
C PHE A 288 6.95 1.97 -6.52
N LEU A 289 6.56 2.87 -5.62
CA LEU A 289 6.11 4.22 -5.98
C LEU A 289 7.22 5.02 -6.69
N ILE A 290 8.44 5.00 -6.13
CA ILE A 290 9.60 5.70 -6.71
C ILE A 290 9.89 5.15 -8.12
N LEU A 291 9.92 3.82 -8.26
CA LEU A 291 10.10 3.18 -9.56
C LEU A 291 9.00 3.61 -10.55
N ARG A 292 7.73 3.59 -10.11
CA ARG A 292 6.58 3.95 -10.94
C ARG A 292 6.67 5.36 -11.49
N ALA A 293 6.95 6.32 -10.62
CA ALA A 293 7.10 7.72 -10.97
C ALA A 293 8.30 7.93 -11.91
N ALA A 294 9.42 7.29 -11.59
CA ALA A 294 10.63 7.40 -12.38
C ALA A 294 10.49 6.84 -13.79
N LEU A 295 9.77 5.73 -14.00
CA LEU A 295 9.52 5.20 -15.36
C LEU A 295 8.85 6.25 -16.26
N THR A 296 7.85 6.96 -15.74
CA THR A 296 7.15 8.03 -16.48
C THR A 296 8.06 9.22 -16.76
N LEU A 297 8.82 9.69 -15.76
CA LEU A 297 9.77 10.80 -15.93
C LEU A 297 10.90 10.46 -16.91
N ARG A 298 11.47 9.26 -16.80
CA ARG A 298 12.49 8.73 -17.71
C ARG A 298 11.96 8.66 -19.12
N ALA A 299 10.71 8.21 -19.28
CA ALA A 299 10.12 8.10 -20.60
C ALA A 299 9.94 9.45 -21.28
N TYR A 300 9.40 10.43 -20.54
CA TYR A 300 9.31 11.80 -21.03
C TYR A 300 10.67 12.37 -21.42
N ALA A 301 11.66 12.29 -20.52
CA ALA A 301 12.98 12.86 -20.74
C ALA A 301 13.72 12.25 -21.94
N ALA A 302 13.48 10.97 -22.24
CA ALA A 302 14.12 10.28 -23.36
C ALA A 302 13.37 10.44 -24.69
N ASP A 303 12.04 10.45 -24.67
CA ASP A 303 11.22 10.40 -25.90
C ASP A 303 10.85 11.80 -26.40
N GLN A 304 10.63 12.78 -25.52
CA GLN A 304 10.25 14.14 -25.93
C GLN A 304 11.29 14.84 -26.81
N PRO A 305 12.62 14.72 -26.60
CA PRO A 305 13.60 15.33 -27.50
C PRO A 305 13.50 14.86 -28.95
N LEU A 306 13.06 13.61 -29.19
CA LEU A 306 12.87 13.07 -30.53
C LEU A 306 11.65 13.67 -31.24
N ARG A 307 10.70 14.22 -30.49
CA ARG A 307 9.50 14.91 -31.00
C ARG A 307 9.74 16.40 -31.24
N GLY A 308 10.84 16.97 -30.75
CA GLY A 308 11.08 18.41 -30.78
C GLY A 308 10.02 19.17 -29.99
N ARG A 309 9.30 20.08 -30.66
CA ARG A 309 8.19 20.86 -30.08
C ARG A 309 6.82 20.18 -30.21
N MET A 310 6.76 19.02 -30.87
CA MET A 310 5.51 18.25 -30.91
C MET A 310 5.27 17.65 -29.51
N PRO A 311 4.09 17.89 -28.90
CA PRO A 311 3.78 17.36 -27.58
C PRO A 311 3.64 15.83 -27.62
N GLN A 312 3.77 15.17 -26.47
CA GLN A 312 3.42 13.75 -26.34
C GLN A 312 1.95 13.49 -26.71
N PRO A 313 1.61 12.25 -27.12
CA PRO A 313 0.22 11.81 -27.20
C PRO A 313 -0.56 12.14 -25.92
N LEU A 314 -1.84 12.49 -26.09
CA LEU A 314 -2.67 12.97 -24.98
C LEU A 314 -2.72 11.99 -23.79
N SER A 315 -2.77 10.67 -24.04
CA SER A 315 -2.77 9.67 -22.97
C SER A 315 -1.47 9.67 -22.16
N GLN A 316 -0.31 9.75 -22.82
CA GLN A 316 1.00 9.82 -22.16
C GLN A 316 1.16 11.13 -21.39
N ARG A 317 0.70 12.26 -21.96
CA ARG A 317 0.73 13.55 -21.28
C ARG A 317 -0.19 13.57 -20.05
N ARG A 318 -1.38 12.96 -20.12
CA ARG A 318 -2.29 12.80 -18.98
C ARG A 318 -1.66 11.97 -17.86
N GLU A 319 -1.01 10.85 -18.21
CA GLU A 319 -0.27 10.04 -17.24
C GLU A 319 0.84 10.87 -16.56
N LEU A 320 1.69 11.54 -17.35
CA LEU A 320 2.79 12.36 -16.81
C LEU A 320 2.27 13.46 -15.89
N GLY A 321 1.23 14.17 -16.31
CA GLY A 321 0.56 15.19 -15.50
C GLY A 321 0.07 14.62 -14.18
N ARG A 322 -0.68 13.51 -14.20
CA ARG A 322 -1.19 12.84 -12.99
C ARG A 322 -0.08 12.43 -12.04
N VAL A 323 1.00 11.83 -12.55
CA VAL A 323 2.16 11.44 -11.73
C VAL A 323 2.81 12.66 -11.08
N LEU A 324 3.05 13.73 -11.85
CA LEU A 324 3.68 14.95 -11.32
C LEU A 324 2.79 15.67 -10.29
N GLU A 325 1.49 15.82 -10.56
CA GLU A 325 0.53 16.39 -9.61
C GLU A 325 0.55 15.62 -8.28
N ARG A 326 0.52 14.28 -8.35
CA ARG A 326 0.57 13.42 -7.17
C ARG A 326 1.90 13.51 -6.44
N LEU A 327 3.03 13.57 -7.14
CA LEU A 327 4.35 13.77 -6.53
C LEU A 327 4.47 15.10 -5.79
N VAL A 328 3.92 16.18 -6.36
CA VAL A 328 3.96 17.51 -5.72
C VAL A 328 3.08 17.56 -4.48
N ALA A 329 1.91 16.92 -4.54
CA ALA A 329 0.94 16.89 -3.45
C ALA A 329 1.35 15.94 -2.30
N LEU A 330 2.11 14.88 -2.60
CA LEU A 330 2.46 13.86 -1.62
C LEU A 330 3.31 14.44 -0.49
N ARG A 331 2.86 14.19 0.75
CA ARG A 331 3.72 14.18 1.94
C ARG A 331 3.91 12.70 2.28
N SER A 332 5.13 12.18 2.09
CA SER A 332 5.43 10.78 2.34
C SER A 332 5.65 10.54 3.82
N GLU A 333 5.20 9.40 4.33
CA GLU A 333 5.48 8.90 5.67
C GLU A 333 7.00 8.95 5.95
N PRO A 334 7.46 9.65 7.02
CA PRO A 334 8.88 9.84 7.29
C PRO A 334 9.70 8.56 7.27
N ASP A 335 9.19 7.47 7.85
CA ASP A 335 9.93 6.22 7.96
C ASP A 335 9.77 5.29 6.74
N ALA A 336 9.00 5.70 5.74
CA ALA A 336 8.78 4.90 4.53
C ALA A 336 10.00 4.89 3.59
N ILE A 337 10.76 5.98 3.55
CA ILE A 337 11.89 6.16 2.64
C ILE A 337 13.16 6.42 3.46
N PRO A 338 14.27 5.69 3.20
CA PRO A 338 15.53 5.96 3.88
C PRO A 338 16.02 7.38 3.64
N ASP A 339 16.79 7.93 4.58
CA ASP A 339 17.33 9.29 4.47
C ASP A 339 18.34 9.43 3.33
N THR A 340 18.46 10.66 2.83
CA THR A 340 19.49 11.02 1.85
C THR A 340 20.64 11.69 2.62
N PRO A 341 21.91 11.28 2.41
CA PRO A 341 23.03 11.86 3.13
C PRO A 341 23.08 13.39 2.98
N ASN A 342 23.28 14.09 4.09
CA ASN A 342 23.41 15.56 4.18
C ASN A 342 22.14 16.34 3.82
N VAL A 343 20.96 15.72 3.87
CA VAL A 343 19.67 16.39 3.61
C VAL A 343 18.66 15.97 4.66
N ASP A 344 18.21 16.93 5.46
CA ASP A 344 17.15 16.72 6.44
C ASP A 344 15.80 16.92 5.74
N SER A 345 15.05 15.84 5.56
CA SER A 345 13.72 15.86 4.97
C SER A 345 12.83 14.88 5.69
N GLU A 346 11.76 15.35 6.29
CA GLU A 346 10.81 14.45 6.96
C GLU A 346 9.82 13.87 5.95
N ASN A 347 9.15 14.73 5.20
CA ASN A 347 7.91 14.35 4.50
C ASN A 347 8.01 14.38 2.97
N ARG A 348 9.19 14.64 2.39
CA ARG A 348 9.37 14.76 0.92
C ARG A 348 10.56 13.98 0.37
N LYS A 349 10.99 12.95 1.09
CA LYS A 349 12.10 12.08 0.70
C LYS A 349 11.93 11.48 -0.70
N HIS A 350 10.70 11.21 -1.15
CA HIS A 350 10.41 10.72 -2.50
C HIS A 350 10.83 11.70 -3.61
N LEU A 351 10.65 13.01 -3.41
CA LEU A 351 11.11 14.03 -4.36
C LEU A 351 12.63 14.09 -4.42
N LEU A 352 13.32 13.94 -3.28
CA LEU A 352 14.79 13.87 -3.24
C LEU A 352 15.32 12.68 -4.05
N ARG A 353 14.68 11.51 -3.93
CA ARG A 353 15.03 10.32 -4.74
C ARG A 353 14.80 10.57 -6.23
N LEU A 354 13.74 11.28 -6.61
CA LEU A 354 13.39 11.56 -8.00
C LEU A 354 14.09 12.80 -8.58
N TYR A 355 14.75 13.61 -7.76
CA TYR A 355 15.35 14.89 -8.16
C TYR A 355 16.21 14.81 -9.43
N PRO A 356 17.13 13.83 -9.60
CA PRO A 356 17.92 13.73 -10.83
C PRO A 356 17.09 13.51 -12.10
N LEU A 357 15.89 12.91 -11.99
CA LEU A 357 14.97 12.72 -13.10
C LEU A 357 14.09 13.94 -13.34
N VAL A 358 13.63 14.59 -12.27
CA VAL A 358 12.87 15.85 -12.34
C VAL A 358 13.69 16.94 -13.03
N VAL A 359 14.96 17.12 -12.68
CA VAL A 359 15.86 18.10 -13.34
C VAL A 359 16.02 17.81 -14.83
N ARG A 360 16.20 16.54 -15.20
CA ARG A 360 16.32 16.13 -16.61
C ARG A 360 15.04 16.39 -17.38
N ALA A 361 13.90 16.01 -16.83
CA ALA A 361 12.60 16.27 -17.41
C ALA A 361 12.34 17.79 -17.56
N ALA A 362 12.70 18.61 -16.57
CA ALA A 362 12.52 20.06 -16.61
C ALA A 362 13.32 20.70 -17.75
N GLY A 363 14.58 20.29 -17.94
CA GLY A 363 15.41 20.74 -19.05
C GLY A 363 14.85 20.37 -20.42
N VAL A 364 14.14 19.24 -20.52
CA VAL A 364 13.47 18.80 -21.75
C VAL A 364 12.17 19.59 -21.97
N ALA A 365 11.34 19.78 -20.94
CA ALA A 365 10.09 20.52 -21.00
C ALA A 365 10.31 21.97 -21.45
N GLY A 366 11.32 22.65 -20.90
CA GLY A 366 11.67 24.01 -21.28
C GLY A 366 12.08 24.14 -22.76
N LYS A 367 12.79 23.15 -23.32
CA LYS A 367 13.17 23.13 -24.75
C LYS A 367 12.00 22.79 -25.67
N ALA A 368 11.11 21.90 -25.22
CA ALA A 368 9.93 21.49 -25.97
C ALA A 368 8.83 22.57 -26.00
N GLY A 369 8.84 23.50 -25.02
CA GLY A 369 7.78 24.50 -24.85
C GLY A 369 6.51 23.92 -24.22
N ASP A 370 6.63 22.83 -23.46
CA ASP A 370 5.51 22.20 -22.77
C ASP A 370 5.25 22.92 -21.43
N GLY A 371 4.48 24.00 -21.48
CA GLY A 371 4.26 24.89 -20.34
C GLY A 371 3.64 24.21 -19.13
N ASP A 372 2.67 23.32 -19.34
CA ASP A 372 1.98 22.63 -18.24
C ASP A 372 2.91 21.65 -17.51
N VAL A 373 3.66 20.85 -18.28
CA VAL A 373 4.63 19.91 -17.72
C VAL A 373 5.78 20.66 -17.05
N ALA A 374 6.26 21.76 -17.66
CA ALA A 374 7.28 22.62 -17.07
C ALA A 374 6.83 23.23 -15.74
N ALA A 375 5.57 23.66 -15.62
CA ALA A 375 5.02 24.21 -14.40
C ALA A 375 4.99 23.18 -13.27
N LEU A 376 4.51 21.96 -13.55
CA LEU A 376 4.48 20.86 -12.57
C LEU A 376 5.88 20.41 -12.14
N LEU A 377 6.82 20.31 -13.08
CA LEU A 377 8.23 20.02 -12.77
C LEU A 377 8.87 21.14 -11.95
N GLY A 378 8.53 22.40 -12.25
CA GLY A 378 8.95 23.55 -11.44
C GLY A 378 8.43 23.47 -10.01
N ALA A 379 7.16 23.11 -9.81
CA ALA A 379 6.58 22.90 -8.49
C ALA A 379 7.29 21.76 -7.72
N ALA A 380 7.65 20.66 -8.40
CA ALA A 380 8.42 19.59 -7.80
C ALA A 380 9.84 20.07 -7.39
N LEU A 381 10.50 20.89 -8.21
CA LEU A 381 11.80 21.48 -7.88
C LEU A 381 11.72 22.45 -6.70
N VAL A 382 10.67 23.26 -6.61
CA VAL A 382 10.41 24.12 -5.43
C VAL A 382 10.20 23.25 -4.19
N GLY A 383 9.47 22.14 -4.33
CA GLY A 383 9.28 21.17 -3.25
C GLY A 383 10.58 20.59 -2.73
N VAL A 384 11.55 20.33 -3.63
CA VAL A 384 12.92 19.91 -3.26
C VAL A 384 13.74 21.06 -2.65
N GLY A 385 13.66 22.27 -3.21
CA GLY A 385 14.38 23.45 -2.69
C GLY A 385 14.06 23.75 -1.24
N GLY A 386 12.79 23.62 -0.85
CA GLY A 386 12.35 23.77 0.54
C GLY A 386 13.02 22.78 1.51
N GLU A 387 13.30 21.54 1.08
CA GLU A 387 14.01 20.55 1.90
C GLU A 387 15.52 20.82 1.97
N PHE A 388 16.08 21.60 1.03
CA PHE A 388 17.46 22.08 1.10
C PHE A 388 17.60 23.41 1.86
N GLY A 389 16.50 23.99 2.34
CA GLY A 389 16.48 25.29 3.02
C GLY A 389 16.72 26.49 2.09
N VAL A 390 16.40 26.35 0.78
CA VAL A 390 16.62 27.38 -0.26
C VAL A 390 15.32 27.96 -0.76
#